data_AF-A0A2N0M6T1-F1
#
_entry.id   AF-A0A2N0M6T1-F1
#
_cell.length_a   1.000
_cell.length_b   1.000
_cell.length_c   1.000
_cell.angle_alpha   90.00
_cell.angle_beta   90.00
_cell.angle_gamma   90.00
#
_symmetry.space_group_name_H-M   'P 1'
#
loop_
_entity.id
_entity.type
_entity.pdbx_description
1 polymer ?
#
loop_
_entity_poly.entity_id
_entity_poly.type
_entity_poly.pdbx_seq_one_letter_code
_entity_poly.pdbx_strand_id
1 'polypeptide(L)'
;MAKNIRVSDELYDYIQSFSNDGETIGNTVARLLDVEQSKGLIHTQDNHRSDLMPMEVYPYTILDAFRSMEECFHRTEYIWDGKLTAGHLQLKIEKFIAERGLLDWFTADGVVVSGRPRWEGRFTSALTQLVEDGCLEATGDGYSRTEEGKGCLADISLHVNADAKQCYIVGFVEQIQNPDNPKQLEEIFVPDVLKE
;
A
#
# COMPACT_ATOMS: atom_id res chain seq x y z
N MET A 1 4.55 -0.03 -40.44
CA MET A 1 4.27 1.40 -40.69
C MET A 1 4.93 2.21 -39.59
N ALA A 2 5.90 3.05 -39.90
CA ALA A 2 6.52 3.94 -38.91
C ALA A 2 5.53 5.07 -38.58
N LYS A 3 5.25 5.29 -37.29
CA LYS A 3 4.51 6.48 -36.83
C LYS A 3 5.47 7.67 -36.88
N ASN A 4 5.27 8.57 -37.84
CA ASN A 4 6.01 9.83 -37.89
C ASN A 4 5.36 10.82 -36.92
N ILE A 5 6.02 11.07 -35.79
CA ILE A 5 5.66 12.14 -34.87
C ILE A 5 6.29 13.42 -35.42
N ARG A 6 5.45 14.44 -35.69
CA ARG A 6 5.93 15.74 -36.12
C ARG A 6 6.25 16.57 -34.88
N VAL A 7 7.47 17.09 -34.82
CA VAL A 7 7.98 17.92 -33.74
C VAL A 7 8.20 19.34 -34.29
N SER A 8 8.19 20.37 -33.44
CA SER A 8 8.52 21.74 -33.87
C SER A 8 10.01 21.84 -34.22
N ASP A 9 10.36 22.72 -35.16
CA ASP A 9 11.74 22.91 -35.61
C ASP A 9 12.66 23.34 -34.45
N GLU A 10 12.16 24.19 -33.54
CA GLU A 10 12.90 24.59 -32.33
C GLU A 10 13.25 23.41 -31.41
N LEU A 11 12.30 22.47 -31.23
CA LEU A 11 12.53 21.29 -30.39
C LEU A 11 13.44 20.28 -31.09
N TYR A 12 13.36 20.19 -32.42
CA TYR A 12 14.27 19.38 -33.22
C TYR A 12 15.71 19.90 -33.11
N ASP A 13 15.92 21.19 -33.31
CA ASP A 13 17.24 21.83 -33.22
C ASP A 13 17.81 21.76 -31.80
N TYR A 14 16.96 21.92 -30.78
CA TYR A 14 17.34 21.75 -29.39
C TYR A 14 17.88 20.33 -29.13
N ILE A 15 17.14 19.28 -29.51
CA ILE A 15 17.57 17.89 -29.33
C ILE A 15 18.83 17.60 -30.16
N GLN A 16 18.89 18.10 -31.39
CA GLN A 16 20.04 17.91 -32.28
C GLN A 16 21.31 18.54 -31.72
N SER A 17 21.22 19.66 -31.00
CA SER A 17 22.38 20.32 -30.38
C SER A 17 23.07 19.47 -29.31
N PHE A 18 22.38 18.47 -28.75
CA PHE A 18 22.93 17.51 -27.80
C PHE A 18 23.43 16.22 -28.46
N SER A 19 23.21 16.05 -29.77
CA SER A 19 23.60 14.84 -30.51
C SER A 19 25.12 14.73 -30.62
N ASN A 20 25.67 13.54 -30.39
CA ASN A 20 27.05 13.26 -30.75
C ASN A 20 27.19 13.00 -32.25
N ASP A 21 28.41 13.11 -32.79
CA ASP A 21 28.69 12.90 -34.21
C ASP A 21 28.24 11.50 -34.66
N GLY A 22 27.29 11.47 -35.61
CA GLY A 22 26.72 10.23 -36.16
C GLY A 22 25.63 9.57 -35.32
N GLU A 23 25.24 10.17 -34.19
CA GLU A 23 24.13 9.68 -33.35
C GLU A 23 22.78 10.00 -34.02
N THR A 24 21.83 9.05 -33.97
CA THR A 24 20.47 9.31 -34.45
C THR A 24 19.68 10.07 -33.38
N ILE A 25 18.71 10.89 -33.78
CA ILE A 25 17.85 11.59 -32.81
C ILE A 25 17.17 10.64 -31.83
N GLY A 26 16.79 9.44 -32.25
CA GLY A 26 16.23 8.43 -31.36
C GLY A 26 17.20 8.04 -30.24
N ASN A 27 18.48 7.88 -30.56
CA ASN A 27 19.52 7.57 -29.57
C ASN A 27 19.85 8.78 -28.70
N THR A 28 19.90 9.98 -29.28
CA THR A 28 20.08 11.24 -28.54
C THR A 28 18.96 11.42 -27.51
N VAL A 29 17.70 11.18 -27.89
CA VAL A 29 16.55 11.20 -26.98
C VAL A 29 16.66 10.12 -25.92
N ALA A 30 16.98 8.87 -26.28
CA ALA A 30 17.12 7.78 -25.33
C ALA A 30 18.22 8.05 -24.28
N ARG A 31 19.31 8.71 -24.68
CA ARG A 31 20.42 9.13 -23.82
C ARG A 31 20.06 10.34 -22.95
N LEU A 32 19.40 11.36 -23.51
CA LEU A 32 18.91 12.51 -22.75
C LEU A 32 17.87 12.12 -21.71
N LEU A 33 17.04 11.12 -22.02
CA LEU A 33 16.06 10.52 -21.11
C LEU A 33 16.68 9.47 -20.17
N ASP A 34 17.98 9.20 -20.29
CA ASP A 34 18.76 8.21 -19.55
C ASP A 34 17.99 6.89 -19.29
N VAL A 35 17.41 6.35 -20.37
CA VAL A 35 16.50 5.19 -20.31
C VAL A 35 17.23 3.91 -19.85
N GLU A 36 18.55 3.87 -19.95
CA GLU A 36 19.37 2.74 -19.50
C GLU A 36 19.74 2.82 -18.00
N GLN A 37 20.10 3.99 -17.45
CA GLN A 37 20.26 4.12 -16.00
C GLN A 37 18.92 4.00 -15.30
N SER A 38 17.85 4.56 -15.85
CA SER A 38 16.51 4.40 -15.27
C SER A 38 16.02 2.95 -15.30
N LYS A 39 16.35 2.12 -16.30
CA LYS A 39 16.06 0.67 -16.23
C LYS A 39 16.80 -0.04 -15.10
N GLY A 40 18.05 0.36 -14.79
CA GLY A 40 18.82 -0.16 -13.65
C GLY A 40 18.40 0.41 -12.29
N LEU A 41 18.00 1.68 -12.24
CA LEU A 41 17.52 2.38 -11.04
C LEU A 41 16.10 1.94 -10.68
N ILE A 42 15.23 1.70 -11.66
CA ILE A 42 13.88 1.15 -11.48
C ILE A 42 13.99 -0.29 -10.93
N HIS A 43 14.91 -1.11 -11.46
CA HIS A 43 15.14 -2.47 -10.93
C HIS A 43 15.78 -2.52 -9.54
N THR A 44 16.62 -1.54 -9.17
CA THR A 44 17.26 -1.53 -7.84
C THR A 44 16.38 -0.87 -6.76
N GLN A 45 15.44 0.00 -7.14
CA GLN A 45 14.46 0.55 -6.21
C GLN A 45 13.30 -0.43 -5.92
N ASP A 46 13.00 -1.36 -6.84
CA ASP A 46 12.02 -2.44 -6.64
C ASP A 46 12.51 -3.54 -5.67
N ASN A 47 13.80 -3.86 -5.65
CA ASN A 47 14.36 -4.90 -4.77
C ASN A 47 14.49 -4.49 -3.28
N HIS A 48 14.22 -3.22 -2.93
CA HIS A 48 14.18 -2.77 -1.53
C HIS A 48 12.76 -2.49 -1.03
N ARG A 49 11.79 -2.30 -1.93
CA ARG A 49 10.36 -2.27 -1.59
C ARG A 49 9.79 -3.67 -1.38
N SER A 50 10.39 -4.71 -1.95
CA SER A 50 9.98 -6.10 -1.79
C SER A 50 10.12 -6.65 -0.36
N ASP A 51 10.90 -6.00 0.50
CA ASP A 51 11.15 -6.45 1.88
C ASP A 51 10.27 -5.74 2.92
N LEU A 52 9.46 -4.77 2.50
CA LEU A 52 8.50 -4.08 3.34
C LEU A 52 7.10 -4.62 3.06
N MET A 53 6.29 -4.79 4.10
CA MET A 53 4.88 -5.08 3.94
C MET A 53 4.25 -3.98 3.08
N PRO A 54 3.33 -4.32 2.15
CA PRO A 54 2.55 -3.33 1.41
C PRO A 54 1.89 -2.33 2.35
N MET A 55 1.77 -1.06 1.94
CA MET A 55 1.22 -0.01 2.83
C MET A 55 -0.19 -0.35 3.27
N GLU A 56 -1.00 -0.94 2.38
CA GLU A 56 -2.38 -1.33 2.59
C GLU A 56 -2.58 -2.21 3.82
N VAL A 57 -1.56 -2.98 4.22
CA VAL A 57 -1.61 -3.84 5.40
C VAL A 57 -1.96 -3.05 6.66
N TYR A 58 -1.37 -1.87 6.84
CA TYR A 58 -1.51 -1.08 8.07
C TYR A 58 -2.90 -0.45 8.20
N PRO A 59 -3.37 0.43 7.28
CA PRO A 59 -4.67 1.06 7.39
C PRO A 59 -5.81 0.04 7.27
N TYR A 60 -5.66 -1.02 6.45
CA TYR A 60 -6.66 -2.08 6.40
C TYR A 60 -6.81 -2.77 7.76
N THR A 61 -5.70 -3.19 8.39
CA THR A 61 -5.76 -3.90 9.68
C THR A 61 -6.32 -3.02 10.80
N ILE A 62 -6.03 -1.71 10.76
CA ILE A 62 -6.60 -0.74 11.71
C ILE A 62 -8.12 -0.65 11.53
N LEU A 63 -8.60 -0.43 10.31
CA LEU A 63 -10.04 -0.29 10.02
C LEU A 63 -10.80 -1.61 10.25
N ASP A 64 -10.18 -2.75 9.94
CA ASP A 64 -10.74 -4.09 10.16
C ASP A 64 -10.83 -4.45 11.65
N ALA A 65 -9.96 -3.90 12.50
CA ALA A 65 -10.06 -4.10 13.94
C ALA A 65 -11.40 -3.59 14.49
N PHE A 66 -11.92 -2.47 13.96
CA PHE A 66 -13.24 -1.96 14.33
C PHE A 66 -14.36 -2.87 13.82
N ARG A 67 -14.33 -3.27 12.55
CA ARG A 67 -15.30 -4.21 11.95
C ARG A 67 -15.38 -5.50 12.76
N SER A 68 -14.24 -6.10 13.06
CA SER A 68 -14.14 -7.33 13.84
C SER A 68 -14.73 -7.20 15.25
N MET A 69 -14.55 -6.04 15.89
CA MET A 69 -15.09 -5.78 17.23
C MET A 69 -16.60 -5.55 17.20
N GLU A 70 -17.11 -4.77 16.24
CA GLU A 70 -18.54 -4.63 15.94
C GLU A 70 -19.20 -6.02 15.80
N GLU A 71 -18.64 -6.90 14.95
CA GLU A 71 -19.17 -8.24 14.73
C GLU A 71 -19.15 -9.12 15.99
N CYS A 72 -18.10 -9.04 16.82
CA CYS A 72 -18.02 -9.78 18.08
C CYS A 72 -19.11 -9.35 19.06
N PHE A 73 -19.35 -8.05 19.20
CA PHE A 73 -20.37 -7.53 20.12
C PHE A 73 -21.79 -7.80 19.61
N HIS A 74 -22.03 -7.71 18.29
CA HIS A 74 -23.29 -8.13 17.69
C HIS A 74 -23.68 -9.58 18.01
N ARG A 75 -22.70 -10.48 18.16
CA ARG A 75 -22.93 -11.90 18.52
C ARG A 75 -23.18 -12.13 20.01
N THR A 76 -22.86 -11.18 20.88
CA THR A 76 -22.87 -11.38 22.34
C THR A 76 -23.96 -10.58 23.08
N GLU A 77 -24.85 -9.88 22.36
CA GLU A 77 -25.90 -9.01 22.91
C GLU A 77 -25.39 -7.84 23.79
N TYR A 78 -24.08 -7.61 23.83
CA TYR A 78 -23.47 -6.47 24.51
C TYR A 78 -23.43 -5.24 23.60
N ILE A 79 -23.61 -4.06 24.19
CA ILE A 79 -23.44 -2.77 23.50
C ILE A 79 -21.95 -2.39 23.54
N TRP A 80 -21.33 -2.31 22.37
CA TRP A 80 -20.00 -1.75 22.22
C TRP A 80 -20.06 -0.23 22.10
N ASP A 81 -19.13 0.47 22.72
CA ASP A 81 -19.01 1.94 22.67
C ASP A 81 -18.37 2.45 21.36
N GLY A 82 -17.98 1.55 20.46
CA GLY A 82 -17.41 1.88 19.15
C GLY A 82 -15.95 2.37 19.20
N LYS A 83 -15.28 2.24 20.36
CA LYS A 83 -13.95 2.78 20.59
C LYS A 83 -12.87 1.72 20.70
N LEU A 84 -11.69 2.04 20.17
CA LEU A 84 -10.46 1.26 20.38
C LEU A 84 -9.31 2.17 20.79
N THR A 85 -8.60 1.80 21.85
CA THR A 85 -7.37 2.51 22.25
C THR A 85 -6.23 2.25 21.25
N ALA A 86 -5.22 3.11 21.20
CA ALA A 86 -3.98 2.86 20.42
C ALA A 86 -3.36 1.48 20.72
N GLY A 87 -3.29 1.07 21.99
CA GLY A 87 -2.72 -0.21 22.40
C GLY A 87 -3.51 -1.42 21.87
N HIS A 88 -4.85 -1.35 21.87
CA HIS A 88 -5.69 -2.38 21.24
C HIS A 88 -5.43 -2.51 19.73
N LEU A 89 -5.31 -1.39 19.01
CA LEU A 89 -5.01 -1.37 17.58
C LEU A 89 -3.61 -1.92 17.29
N GLN A 90 -2.61 -1.54 18.10
CA GLN A 90 -1.25 -2.05 17.99
C GLN A 90 -1.19 -3.57 18.23
N LEU A 91 -1.87 -4.08 19.26
CA LEU A 91 -1.96 -5.52 19.53
C LEU A 91 -2.63 -6.28 18.37
N LYS A 92 -3.61 -5.67 17.69
CA LYS A 92 -4.28 -6.29 16.54
C LYS A 92 -3.32 -6.47 15.37
N ILE A 93 -2.56 -5.44 15.00
CA ILE A 93 -1.60 -5.56 13.92
C ILE A 93 -0.41 -6.45 14.28
N GLU A 94 0.08 -6.39 15.52
CA GLU A 94 1.14 -7.28 16.00
C GLU A 94 0.71 -8.75 15.90
N LYS A 95 -0.50 -9.06 16.35
CA LYS A 95 -1.08 -10.39 16.25
C LYS A 95 -1.25 -10.83 14.79
N PHE A 96 -1.76 -9.94 13.92
CA PHE A 96 -1.92 -10.23 12.49
C PHE A 96 -0.57 -10.56 11.83
N ILE A 97 0.45 -9.75 12.08
CA ILE A 97 1.82 -9.95 11.59
C ILE A 97 2.37 -11.31 12.06
N ALA A 98 2.21 -11.64 13.34
CA ALA A 98 2.72 -12.86 13.93
C ALA A 98 2.00 -14.12 13.42
N GLU A 99 0.66 -14.11 13.38
CA GLU A 99 -0.14 -15.26 12.94
C GLU A 99 0.05 -15.58 11.45
N ARG A 100 0.40 -14.57 10.64
CA ARG A 100 0.64 -14.72 9.21
C ARG A 100 2.12 -14.87 8.85
N GLY A 101 3.03 -14.81 9.82
CA GLY A 101 4.47 -14.93 9.58
C GLY A 101 5.04 -13.83 8.68
N LEU A 102 4.45 -12.62 8.69
CA LEU A 102 4.77 -11.60 7.69
C LEU A 102 6.22 -11.11 7.77
N LEU A 103 6.83 -11.09 8.96
CA LEU A 103 8.22 -10.66 9.12
C LEU A 103 9.25 -11.67 8.58
N ASP A 104 8.83 -12.90 8.27
CA ASP A 104 9.70 -13.88 7.61
C ASP A 104 9.92 -13.54 6.13
N TRP A 105 9.01 -12.76 5.54
CA TRP A 105 9.07 -12.34 4.13
C TRP A 105 9.41 -10.86 4.03
N PHE A 106 8.75 -10.04 4.84
CA PHE A 106 8.93 -8.60 4.89
C PHE A 106 9.90 -8.21 6.02
N THR A 107 11.14 -8.68 5.88
CA THR A 107 12.15 -8.61 6.95
C THR A 107 12.52 -7.17 7.32
N ALA A 108 12.39 -6.21 6.39
CA ALA A 108 12.73 -4.82 6.65
C ALA A 108 11.79 -4.16 7.68
N ASP A 109 10.56 -4.66 7.81
CA ASP A 109 9.61 -4.21 8.84
C ASP A 109 9.96 -4.73 10.24
N GLY A 110 10.71 -5.82 10.33
CA GLY A 110 11.22 -6.36 11.58
C GLY A 110 12.46 -5.64 12.11
N VAL A 111 13.13 -4.83 11.29
CA VAL A 111 14.35 -4.11 11.68
C VAL A 111 14.04 -3.10 12.77
N VAL A 112 14.78 -3.16 13.88
CA VAL A 112 14.65 -2.22 14.99
C VAL A 112 15.34 -0.90 14.64
N VAL A 113 14.58 0.20 14.67
CA VAL A 113 15.04 1.57 14.45
C VAL A 113 14.66 2.39 15.69
N SER A 114 15.63 3.07 16.31
CA SER A 114 15.39 3.89 17.52
C SER A 114 14.70 3.14 18.67
N GLY A 115 15.02 1.85 18.83
CA GLY A 115 14.51 1.01 19.92
C GLY A 115 13.15 0.34 19.67
N ARG A 116 12.54 0.54 18.49
CA ARG A 116 11.26 -0.08 18.10
C ARG A 116 11.36 -0.74 16.72
N PRO A 117 10.66 -1.85 16.45
CA PRO A 117 10.58 -2.40 15.10
C PRO A 117 10.00 -1.39 14.10
N ARG A 118 10.49 -1.39 12.86
CA ARG A 118 10.05 -0.45 11.81
C ARG A 118 8.55 -0.48 11.56
N TRP A 119 7.92 -1.66 11.62
CA TRP A 119 6.47 -1.78 11.45
C TRP A 119 5.68 -0.94 12.45
N GLU A 120 6.20 -0.71 13.66
CA GLU A 120 5.51 0.08 14.68
C GLU A 120 5.47 1.57 14.30
N GLY A 121 6.55 2.07 13.69
CA GLY A 121 6.60 3.41 13.12
C GLY A 121 5.59 3.56 11.97
N ARG A 122 5.53 2.59 11.06
CA ARG A 122 4.58 2.59 9.93
C ARG A 122 3.13 2.48 10.38
N PHE A 123 2.86 1.65 11.38
CA PHE A 123 1.56 1.58 12.05
C PHE A 123 1.15 2.94 12.62
N THR A 124 2.06 3.64 13.31
CA THR A 124 1.79 4.96 13.88
C THR A 124 1.52 6.00 12.79
N SER A 125 2.26 5.96 11.69
CA SER A 125 2.03 6.80 10.52
C SER A 125 0.65 6.54 9.90
N ALA A 126 0.30 5.28 9.63
CA ALA A 126 -1.00 4.92 9.08
C ALA A 126 -2.17 5.32 10.00
N LEU A 127 -1.99 5.18 11.32
CA LEU A 127 -3.00 5.60 12.29
C LEU A 127 -3.20 7.13 12.27
N THR A 128 -2.12 7.90 12.13
CA THR A 128 -2.19 9.37 11.99
C THR A 128 -2.90 9.74 10.69
N GLN A 129 -2.50 9.12 9.58
CA GLN A 129 -3.06 9.38 8.25
C GLN A 129 -4.57 9.12 8.21
N LEU A 130 -5.02 7.99 8.79
CA LEU A 130 -6.44 7.68 8.89
C LEU A 130 -7.25 8.73 9.68
N VAL A 131 -6.63 9.43 10.63
CA VAL A 131 -7.27 10.55 11.34
C VAL A 131 -7.31 11.80 10.46
N GLU A 132 -6.21 12.10 9.76
CA GLU A 132 -6.11 13.25 8.85
C GLU A 132 -7.10 13.13 7.68
N ASP A 133 -7.30 11.91 7.16
CA ASP A 133 -8.24 11.59 6.08
C ASP A 133 -9.69 11.47 6.57
N GLY A 134 -9.96 11.67 7.86
CA GLY A 134 -11.31 11.62 8.43
C GLY A 134 -11.92 10.23 8.49
N CYS A 135 -11.13 9.16 8.33
CA CYS A 135 -11.57 7.78 8.50
C CYS A 135 -11.66 7.37 9.98
N LEU A 136 -10.87 8.03 10.82
CA LEU A 136 -10.89 7.87 12.27
C LEU A 136 -11.04 9.23 12.96
N GLU A 137 -11.72 9.23 14.10
CA GLU A 137 -11.74 10.35 15.03
C GLU A 137 -10.94 9.99 16.28
N ALA A 138 -9.93 10.81 16.58
CA ALA A 138 -9.20 10.73 17.84
C ALA A 138 -10.07 11.31 18.97
N THR A 139 -10.32 10.49 19.99
CA THR A 139 -11.04 10.84 21.21
C THR A 139 -10.07 10.81 22.41
N GLY A 140 -10.46 11.36 23.56
CA GLY A 140 -9.56 11.49 24.71
C GLY A 140 -8.97 10.16 25.22
N ASP A 141 -9.62 9.02 24.95
CA ASP A 141 -9.22 7.69 25.39
C ASP A 141 -8.94 6.69 24.27
N GLY A 142 -9.04 7.08 23.00
CA GLY A 142 -8.83 6.17 21.87
C GLY A 142 -9.35 6.72 20.55
N TYR A 143 -9.73 5.83 19.65
CA TYR A 143 -10.17 6.14 18.29
C TYR A 143 -11.56 5.58 18.07
N SER A 144 -12.38 6.31 17.32
CA SER A 144 -13.65 5.84 16.79
C SER A 144 -13.60 5.84 15.27
N ARG A 145 -14.21 4.86 14.61
CA ARG A 145 -14.27 4.80 13.15
C ARG A 145 -15.46 5.60 12.63
N THR A 146 -15.22 6.48 11.67
CA THR A 146 -16.26 7.32 11.05
C THR A 146 -17.05 6.54 10.00
N GLU A 147 -18.12 7.13 9.45
CA GLU A 147 -18.83 6.55 8.29
C GLU A 147 -17.93 6.44 7.05
N GLU A 148 -17.01 7.40 6.85
CA GLU A 148 -16.01 7.32 5.77
C GLU A 148 -15.13 6.08 5.96
N GLY A 149 -14.55 5.91 7.16
CA GLY A 149 -13.72 4.75 7.48
C GLY A 149 -14.45 3.40 7.42
N LYS A 150 -15.76 3.39 7.66
CA LYS A 150 -16.61 2.19 7.42
C LYS A 150 -16.72 1.89 5.93
N GLY A 151 -16.93 2.92 5.11
CA GLY A 151 -17.05 2.81 3.66
C GLY A 151 -15.79 2.30 2.97
N CYS A 152 -14.60 2.62 3.51
CA CYS A 152 -13.33 2.22 2.91
C CYS A 152 -13.15 0.70 2.75
N LEU A 153 -13.74 -0.11 3.64
CA LEU A 153 -13.59 -1.57 3.58
C LEU A 153 -14.80 -2.26 2.93
N ALA A 154 -15.71 -1.51 2.33
CA ALA A 154 -16.88 -2.08 1.66
C ALA A 154 -16.45 -2.97 0.49
N ASP A 155 -16.95 -4.21 0.46
CA ASP A 155 -16.73 -5.19 -0.60
C ASP A 155 -15.26 -5.51 -0.91
N ILE A 156 -14.34 -5.28 0.03
CA ILE A 156 -12.92 -5.62 -0.12
C ILE A 156 -12.34 -6.37 1.07
N SER A 157 -11.26 -7.11 0.81
CA SER A 157 -10.47 -7.77 1.85
C SER A 157 -8.97 -7.72 1.58
N LEU A 158 -8.16 -7.77 2.64
CA LEU A 158 -6.73 -7.99 2.55
C LEU A 158 -6.46 -9.48 2.43
N HIS A 159 -5.95 -9.90 1.28
CA HIS A 159 -5.51 -11.26 1.04
C HIS A 159 -4.02 -11.39 1.39
N VAL A 160 -3.67 -12.51 2.04
CA VAL A 160 -2.28 -12.89 2.34
C VAL A 160 -2.00 -14.22 1.65
N ASN A 161 -1.20 -14.18 0.60
CA ASN A 161 -0.74 -15.35 -0.12
C ASN A 161 0.65 -15.75 0.40
N ALA A 162 0.71 -16.81 1.20
CA ALA A 162 1.95 -17.25 1.83
C ALA A 162 2.93 -17.89 0.85
N ASP A 163 2.42 -18.63 -0.15
CA ASP A 163 3.25 -19.32 -1.13
C ASP A 163 3.95 -18.31 -2.06
N ALA A 164 3.22 -17.28 -2.49
CA ALA A 164 3.73 -16.19 -3.29
C ALA A 164 4.45 -15.10 -2.47
N LYS A 165 4.33 -15.15 -1.12
CA LYS A 165 4.85 -14.14 -0.19
C LYS A 165 4.34 -12.73 -0.51
N GLN A 166 3.03 -12.62 -0.72
CA GLN A 166 2.39 -11.39 -1.14
C GLN A 166 1.22 -11.03 -0.23
N CYS A 167 0.99 -9.74 -0.05
CA CYS A 167 -0.24 -9.20 0.52
C CYS A 167 -0.85 -8.23 -0.48
N TYR A 168 -2.16 -8.29 -0.69
CA TYR A 168 -2.84 -7.39 -1.61
C TYR A 168 -4.34 -7.32 -1.33
N ILE A 169 -4.96 -6.22 -1.75
CA ILE A 169 -6.41 -6.04 -1.65
C ILE A 169 -7.12 -6.83 -2.75
N VAL A 170 -8.24 -7.45 -2.39
CA VAL A 170 -9.11 -8.20 -3.29
C VAL A 170 -10.56 -7.80 -3.10
N GLY A 171 -11.36 -7.95 -4.14
CA GLY A 171 -12.82 -7.81 -4.03
C GLY A 171 -13.43 -8.98 -3.27
N PHE A 172 -14.46 -8.73 -2.48
CA PHE A 172 -15.15 -9.72 -1.65
C PHE A 172 -15.71 -10.88 -2.48
N VAL A 173 -16.31 -10.59 -3.64
CA VAL A 173 -16.84 -11.61 -4.55
C VAL A 173 -15.74 -12.53 -5.06
N GLU A 174 -14.59 -11.96 -5.43
CA GLU A 174 -13.43 -12.70 -5.92
C GLU A 174 -12.84 -13.59 -4.83
N GLN A 175 -12.72 -13.07 -3.60
CA GLN A 175 -12.26 -13.81 -2.42
C GLN A 175 -13.18 -14.99 -2.06
N ILE A 176 -14.49 -14.89 -2.34
CA ILE A 176 -15.42 -16.01 -2.15
C ILE A 176 -15.28 -17.04 -3.26
N GLN A 177 -15.15 -16.60 -4.51
CA GLN A 177 -15.11 -17.49 -5.67
C GLN A 177 -13.78 -18.26 -5.75
N ASN A 178 -12.69 -17.59 -5.41
CA ASN A 178 -11.32 -18.09 -5.57
C ASN A 178 -10.52 -17.88 -4.26
N PRO A 179 -10.91 -18.50 -3.13
CA PRO A 179 -10.38 -18.14 -1.81
C PRO A 179 -8.87 -18.35 -1.65
N ASP A 180 -8.31 -19.34 -2.34
CA ASP A 180 -6.90 -19.72 -2.25
C ASP A 180 -5.99 -18.85 -3.13
N ASN A 181 -6.52 -18.27 -4.20
CA ASN A 181 -5.76 -17.42 -5.11
C ASN A 181 -6.67 -16.38 -5.79
N PRO A 182 -7.27 -15.48 -5.01
CA PRO A 182 -8.16 -14.46 -5.52
C PRO A 182 -7.38 -13.46 -6.36
N LYS A 183 -7.98 -12.98 -7.45
CA LYS A 183 -7.35 -11.95 -8.27
C LYS A 183 -7.20 -10.65 -7.46
N GLN A 184 -5.99 -10.10 -7.46
CA GLN A 184 -5.72 -8.77 -6.92
C GLN A 184 -6.65 -7.73 -7.56
N LEU A 185 -7.21 -6.87 -6.71
CA LEU A 185 -8.03 -5.75 -7.14
C LEU A 185 -7.16 -4.73 -7.89
N GLU A 186 -7.64 -4.22 -9.02
CA GLU A 186 -6.90 -3.19 -9.76
C GLU A 186 -6.77 -1.93 -8.90
N GLU A 187 -5.60 -1.27 -8.98
CA GLU A 187 -5.24 -0.14 -8.12
C GLU A 187 -6.27 0.99 -8.12
N ILE A 188 -6.93 1.22 -9.27
CA ILE A 188 -7.99 2.23 -9.42
C ILE A 188 -9.23 1.96 -8.56
N PHE A 189 -9.42 0.72 -8.09
CA PHE A 189 -10.53 0.32 -7.22
C PHE A 189 -10.11 0.14 -5.77
N VAL A 190 -8.80 0.18 -5.47
CA VAL A 190 -8.33 0.23 -4.09
C VAL A 190 -8.58 1.65 -3.55
N PRO A 191 -9.22 1.82 -2.39
CA PRO A 191 -9.41 3.14 -1.77
C PRO A 191 -8.07 3.84 -1.55
N ASP A 192 -8.02 5.14 -1.83
CA ASP A 192 -6.77 5.91 -1.74
C ASP A 192 -6.19 5.93 -0.33
N VAL A 193 -7.04 5.96 0.70
CA VAL A 193 -6.64 5.88 2.12
C VAL A 193 -5.85 4.60 2.47
N LEU A 194 -5.93 3.56 1.64
CA LEU A 194 -5.15 2.33 1.85
C LEU A 194 -3.77 2.38 1.19
N LYS A 195 -3.52 3.31 0.27
CA LYS A 195 -2.32 3.34 -0.57
C LYS A 195 -1.19 4.22 0.00
N GLU A 196 -1.51 5.11 0.93
CA GLU A 196 -0.59 6.11 1.51
C GLU A 196 0.27 5.55 2.66
#